data_AF-A0A1C0AGQ2-F1
#
_entry.id   AF-A0A1C0AGQ2-F1
#
_cell.length_a   1.000
_cell.length_b   1.000
_cell.length_c   1.000
_cell.angle_alpha   90.00
_cell.angle_beta   90.00
_cell.angle_gamma   90.00
#
_symmetry.space_group_name_H-M   'P 1'
#
loop_
_entity.id
_entity.type
_entity.pdbx_description
1 polymer ?
#
loop_
_entity_poly.entity_id
_entity_poly.type
_entity_poly.pdbx_seq_one_letter_code
_entity_poly.pdbx_strand_id
1 'polypeptide(L)'
;MSVNGARWHGFDTSCPRVDISDEVRSGENDLRVRVASSLNNRLLARGYYDDTTDFLAMMLAGESLPQQTQVRDHGLLGPVRLLRIGQDAAVVDDQSSEGELQEA
;
A
#
# COMPACT_ATOMS: atom_id res chain seq x y z
N MET A 1 -6.16 -9.01 -4.96
CA MET A 1 -7.28 -8.02 -5.00
C MET A 1 -8.46 -8.62 -5.76
N SER A 2 -9.70 -8.21 -5.54
CA SER A 2 -10.86 -8.62 -6.34
C SER A 2 -11.71 -7.41 -6.70
N VAL A 3 -12.27 -7.38 -7.91
CA VAL A 3 -13.19 -6.36 -8.41
C VAL A 3 -14.56 -7.01 -8.65
N ASN A 4 -15.64 -6.41 -8.16
CA ASN A 4 -17.02 -6.90 -8.36
C ASN A 4 -17.24 -8.38 -7.97
N GLY A 5 -16.45 -8.90 -7.01
CA GLY A 5 -16.50 -10.31 -6.60
C GLY A 5 -15.85 -11.29 -7.58
N ALA A 6 -15.13 -10.80 -8.61
CA ALA A 6 -14.34 -11.60 -9.52
C ALA A 6 -13.18 -12.32 -8.80
N ARG A 7 -12.44 -13.14 -9.57
CA ARG A 7 -11.29 -13.90 -9.06
C ARG A 7 -10.28 -12.99 -8.36
N TRP A 8 -9.56 -13.56 -7.40
CA TRP A 8 -8.50 -12.84 -6.71
C TRP A 8 -7.27 -12.70 -7.61
N HIS A 9 -6.88 -11.46 -7.89
CA HIS A 9 -5.59 -11.10 -8.47
C HIS A 9 -4.47 -11.27 -7.45
N GLY A 10 -3.35 -11.84 -7.91
CA GLY A 10 -2.06 -11.71 -7.24
C GLY A 10 -1.61 -10.25 -7.18
N PHE A 11 -0.65 -9.96 -6.32
CA PHE A 11 -0.06 -8.63 -6.20
C PHE A 11 1.46 -8.76 -6.26
N ASP A 12 2.05 -8.19 -7.30
CA ASP A 12 3.50 -8.09 -7.43
C ASP A 12 3.99 -6.91 -6.60
N THR A 13 4.79 -7.18 -5.59
CA THR A 13 5.37 -6.15 -4.72
C THR A 13 6.47 -5.36 -5.41
N SER A 14 7.09 -5.89 -6.47
CA SER A 14 8.10 -5.20 -7.27
C SER A 14 7.48 -4.25 -8.30
N CYS A 15 6.24 -4.50 -8.71
CA CYS A 15 5.44 -3.62 -9.57
C CYS A 15 4.02 -3.52 -9.00
N PRO A 16 3.73 -2.57 -8.08
CA PRO A 16 2.49 -2.51 -7.31
C PRO A 16 1.30 -1.98 -8.14
N ARG A 17 1.02 -2.63 -9.27
CA ARG A 17 -0.05 -2.32 -10.21
C ARG A 17 -0.78 -3.62 -10.54
N VAL A 18 -2.11 -3.54 -10.65
CA VAL A 18 -2.96 -4.66 -11.04
C VAL A 18 -3.83 -4.18 -12.19
N ASP A 19 -3.82 -4.93 -13.29
CA ASP A 19 -4.74 -4.68 -14.40
C ASP A 19 -6.12 -5.26 -14.07
N ILE A 20 -7.15 -4.44 -14.26
CA ILE A 20 -8.55 -4.76 -13.97
C ILE A 20 -9.47 -4.44 -15.14
N SER A 21 -8.91 -4.14 -16.31
CA SER A 21 -9.64 -3.62 -17.48
C SER A 21 -10.86 -4.48 -17.85
N ASP A 22 -10.73 -5.82 -17.74
CA ASP A 22 -11.76 -6.78 -18.10
C ASP A 22 -12.86 -6.97 -17.04
N GLU A 23 -12.70 -6.38 -15.85
CA GLU A 23 -13.57 -6.62 -14.68
C GLU A 23 -14.36 -5.38 -14.25
N VAL A 24 -14.00 -4.23 -14.80
CA VAL A 24 -14.68 -2.96 -14.56
C VAL A 24 -15.96 -2.89 -15.39
N ARG A 25 -17.03 -2.40 -14.78
CA ARG A 25 -18.31 -2.09 -15.43
C ARG A 25 -18.62 -0.61 -15.34
N SER A 26 -19.53 -0.13 -16.19
CA SER A 26 -20.05 1.23 -16.07
C SER A 26 -20.74 1.45 -14.72
N GLY A 27 -20.55 2.63 -14.14
CA GLY A 27 -21.08 2.98 -12.83
C GLY A 27 -20.22 2.48 -11.68
N GLU A 28 -20.87 1.96 -10.64
CA GLU A 28 -20.21 1.58 -9.40
C GLU A 28 -19.51 0.22 -9.49
N ASN A 29 -18.31 0.16 -8.91
CA ASN A 29 -17.48 -1.02 -8.85
C ASN A 29 -17.00 -1.26 -7.41
N ASP A 30 -17.13 -2.50 -6.95
CA ASP A 30 -16.67 -2.91 -5.63
C ASP A 30 -15.24 -3.41 -5.69
N LEU A 31 -14.31 -2.78 -4.97
CA LEU A 31 -12.93 -3.27 -4.84
C LEU A 31 -12.67 -3.86 -3.46
N ARG A 32 -12.12 -5.09 -3.44
CA ARG A 32 -11.69 -5.76 -2.21
C ARG A 32 -10.19 -6.05 -2.26
N VAL A 33 -9.46 -5.48 -1.31
CA VAL A 33 -8.02 -5.69 -1.13
C VAL A 33 -7.80 -6.49 0.15
N ARG A 34 -7.04 -7.58 0.07
CA ARG A 34 -6.53 -8.31 1.24
C ARG A 34 -5.07 -7.94 1.41
N VAL A 35 -4.72 -7.46 2.59
CA VAL A 35 -3.34 -7.10 2.92
C VAL A 35 -2.84 -8.03 4.03
N ALA A 36 -1.60 -8.48 3.89
CA ALA A 36 -0.88 -9.20 4.93
C ALA A 36 0.33 -8.36 5.35
N SER A 37 0.71 -8.46 6.62
CA SER A 37 1.91 -7.84 7.16
C SER A 37 2.87 -8.91 7.66
N SER A 38 4.15 -8.55 7.81
CA SER A 38 5.12 -9.43 8.45
C SER A 38 4.78 -9.64 9.93
N LEU A 39 5.28 -10.74 10.51
CA LEU A 39 5.08 -11.06 11.92
C LEU A 39 5.85 -10.11 12.86
N ASN A 40 6.83 -9.35 12.35
CA ASN A 40 7.79 -8.59 13.14
C ASN A 40 7.15 -7.69 14.20
N ASN A 41 6.17 -6.87 13.81
CA ASN A 41 5.51 -5.95 14.73
C ASN A 41 4.75 -6.70 15.84
N ARG A 42 4.20 -7.87 15.55
CA ARG A 42 3.52 -8.70 16.55
C ARG A 42 4.51 -9.33 17.52
N LEU A 43 5.70 -9.73 17.05
CA LEU A 43 6.77 -10.24 17.92
C LEU A 43 7.28 -9.14 18.84
N LEU A 44 7.54 -7.95 18.28
CA LEU A 44 7.97 -6.79 19.04
C LEU A 44 6.94 -6.40 20.12
N ALA A 45 5.65 -6.30 19.76
CA ALA A 45 4.60 -5.97 20.72
C ALA A 45 4.41 -7.01 21.84
N ARG A 46 4.97 -8.21 21.69
CA ARG A 46 4.95 -9.28 22.68
C ARG A 46 6.26 -9.43 23.45
N GLY A 47 7.24 -8.55 23.24
CA GLY A 47 8.53 -8.59 23.93
C GLY A 47 9.45 -9.72 23.50
N TYR A 48 9.22 -10.37 22.34
CA TYR A 48 10.05 -11.51 21.90
C TYR A 48 11.53 -11.17 21.75
N TYR A 49 11.86 -9.92 21.45
CA TYR A 49 13.24 -9.49 21.23
C TYR A 49 13.93 -9.00 22.49
N ASP A 50 13.22 -8.84 23.61
CA ASP A 50 13.76 -8.29 24.85
C ASP A 50 14.85 -9.20 25.45
N ASP A 51 14.69 -10.52 25.28
CA ASP A 51 15.61 -11.54 25.79
C ASP A 51 16.31 -12.34 24.68
N THR A 52 16.06 -12.01 23.41
CA THR A 52 16.70 -12.72 22.28
C THR A 52 18.09 -12.15 22.04
N THR A 53 19.14 -12.93 22.28
CA THR A 53 20.53 -12.51 22.03
C THR A 53 20.77 -12.19 20.56
N ASP A 54 21.34 -11.01 20.29
CA ASP A 54 21.90 -10.66 19.00
C ASP A 54 23.17 -11.48 18.75
N PHE A 55 23.01 -12.52 17.93
CA PHE A 55 24.10 -13.44 17.62
C PHE A 55 25.27 -12.75 16.90
N LEU A 56 25.01 -11.71 16.10
CA LEU A 56 26.06 -10.98 15.39
C LEU A 56 26.85 -10.09 16.36
N ALA A 57 26.17 -9.40 17.28
CA ALA A 57 26.83 -8.63 18.33
C ALA A 57 27.70 -9.54 19.22
N MET A 58 27.17 -10.70 19.59
CA MET A 58 27.90 -11.70 20.38
C MET A 58 29.13 -12.22 19.63
N MET A 59 29.01 -12.56 18.34
CA MET A 59 30.11 -13.14 17.55
C MET A 59 31.22 -12.13 17.22
N LEU A 60 30.86 -10.86 16.96
CA LEU A 60 31.81 -9.84 16.48
C LEU A 60 32.38 -8.97 17.61
N ALA A 61 31.58 -8.67 18.63
CA ALA A 61 31.97 -7.76 19.72
C ALA A 61 32.09 -8.48 21.08
N GLY A 62 31.68 -9.76 21.19
CA GLY A 62 31.67 -10.48 22.46
C GLY A 62 30.59 -9.99 23.44
N GLU A 63 29.64 -9.19 22.97
CA GLU A 63 28.58 -8.60 23.79
C GLU A 63 27.28 -9.38 23.63
N SER A 64 26.66 -9.78 24.75
CA SER A 64 25.33 -10.38 24.76
C SER A 64 24.27 -9.30 24.91
N LEU A 65 24.00 -8.58 23.82
CA LEU A 65 22.93 -7.59 23.74
C LEU A 65 21.65 -8.20 23.16
N PRO A 66 20.46 -7.71 23.53
CA PRO A 66 19.22 -8.11 22.90
C PRO A 66 19.17 -7.62 21.45
N GLN A 67 18.55 -8.42 20.59
CA GLN A 67 18.32 -8.08 19.19
C GLN A 67 17.46 -6.83 19.08
N GLN A 68 17.93 -5.83 18.35
CA GLN A 68 17.15 -4.63 18.10
C GLN A 68 16.38 -4.71 16.78
N THR A 69 15.12 -4.31 16.82
CA THR A 69 14.28 -4.17 15.63
C THR A 69 13.32 -3.00 15.83
N GLN A 70 12.66 -2.59 14.75
CA GLN A 70 11.76 -1.45 14.75
C GLN A 70 10.38 -1.86 14.24
N VAL A 71 9.35 -1.12 14.67
CA VAL A 71 8.01 -1.22 14.08
C VAL A 71 8.13 -0.86 12.61
N ARG A 72 7.57 -1.70 11.74
CA ARG A 72 7.48 -1.44 10.30
C ARG A 72 6.08 -0.97 9.92
N ASP A 73 6.01 -0.08 8.95
CA ASP A 73 4.72 0.28 8.36
C ASP A 73 4.07 -0.96 7.74
N HIS A 74 2.75 -1.04 7.86
CA HIS A 74 1.99 -2.19 7.39
C HIS A 74 0.57 -1.80 6.99
N GLY A 75 -0.03 -2.59 6.11
CA GLY A 75 -1.35 -2.27 5.54
C GLY A 75 -1.22 -1.61 4.17
N LEU A 76 -2.28 -0.91 3.77
CA LEU A 76 -2.34 -0.19 2.50
C LEU A 76 -1.93 1.27 2.73
N LEU A 77 -0.65 1.57 2.55
CA LEU A 77 -0.02 2.82 3.02
C LEU A 77 -0.14 3.99 2.03
N GLY A 78 -0.10 3.69 0.74
CA GLY A 78 -0.06 4.70 -0.31
C GLY A 78 -1.45 5.08 -0.83
N PRO A 79 -1.54 6.18 -1.57
CA PRO A 79 -2.77 6.51 -2.28
C PRO A 79 -3.08 5.42 -3.32
N VAL A 80 -4.27 4.84 -3.22
CA VAL A 80 -4.78 3.95 -4.27
C VAL A 80 -5.29 4.82 -5.41
N ARG A 81 -4.82 4.54 -6.63
CA ARG A 81 -5.20 5.31 -7.82
C ARG A 81 -5.67 4.37 -8.91
N LEU A 82 -6.74 4.76 -9.59
CA LEU A 82 -7.14 4.16 -10.85
C LEU A 82 -6.43 4.91 -11.98
N LEU A 83 -5.74 4.17 -12.83
CA LEU A 83 -5.03 4.72 -13.97
C LEU A 83 -5.63 4.12 -15.23
N ARG A 84 -6.02 4.97 -16.17
CA ARG A 84 -6.32 4.54 -17.53
C ARG A 84 -5.00 4.46 -18.30
N ILE A 85 -4.68 3.28 -18.83
CA ILE A 85 -3.48 3.09 -19.66
C ILE A 85 -3.89 3.28 -21.12
N GLY A 86 -3.12 4.06 -21.89
CA GLY A 86 -3.39 4.31 -23.32
C GLY A 86 -4.08 5.64 -23.65
N GLN A 87 -4.23 6.55 -22.69
CA GLN A 87 -4.44 7.98 -22.97
C GLN A 87 -3.30 8.75 -22.30
N ASP A 88 -2.50 9.47 -23.10
CA ASP A 88 -1.51 10.41 -22.59
C ASP A 88 -2.18 11.43 -21.66
N ALA A 89 -1.43 11.81 -20.63
CA ALA A 89 -1.86 12.70 -19.57
C ALA A 89 -2.30 14.08 -20.11
N ALA A 90 -3.60 14.28 -20.27
CA ALA A 90 -4.19 15.59 -20.12
C ALA A 90 -4.72 15.69 -18.68
N VAL A 91 -3.91 16.34 -17.83
CA VAL A 91 -4.35 16.87 -16.55
C VAL A 91 -5.57 17.75 -16.83
N VAL A 92 -6.75 17.33 -16.39
CA VAL A 92 -7.92 18.21 -16.35
C VAL A 92 -7.70 19.14 -15.17
N ASP A 93 -7.12 20.30 -15.45
CA ASP A 93 -7.05 21.42 -14.53
C ASP A 93 -8.45 22.05 -14.52
N ASP A 94 -9.21 21.81 -13.45
CA ASP A 94 -10.49 22.45 -13.20
C ASP A 94 -10.24 23.88 -12.71
N GLN A 95 -9.95 24.77 -13.65
CA GLN A 95 -10.03 26.21 -13.44
C GLN A 95 -11.45 26.65 -13.78
N SER A 96 -12.37 26.43 -12.86
CA SER A 96 -13.66 27.11 -12.84
C SER A 96 -13.41 28.62 -12.75
N SER A 97 -13.42 29.27 -13.90
CA SER A 97 -13.33 30.71 -14.05
C SER A 97 -14.73 31.28 -13.78
N GLU A 98 -14.90 31.92 -12.62
CA GLU A 98 -16.02 32.81 -12.37
C GLU A 98 -15.91 34.07 -13.25
N GLY A 99 -17.03 34.44 -13.90
CA GLY A 99 -17.20 35.68 -14.66
C GLY A 99 -17.77 35.38 -16.05
N GLU A 100 -18.86 35.98 -16.54
CA GLU A 100 -19.73 37.08 -16.14
C GLU A 100 -21.13 36.72 -16.73
N LEU A 101 -22.25 37.27 -16.31
CA LEU A 101 -22.80 38.52 -16.88
C LEU A 101 -24.03 38.94 -16.04
N GLN A 102 -23.96 40.13 -15.42
CA GLN A 102 -25.15 40.88 -15.01
C GLN A 102 -25.52 41.83 -16.15
N GLU A 103 -26.69 41.62 -16.75
CA GLU A 103 -27.41 42.61 -17.56
C GLU A 103 -28.60 43.14 -16.74
N ALA A 104 -28.63 44.45 -16.50
CA ALA A 104 -29.81 45.33 -16.52
C ALA A 104 -29.39 46.78 -16.27
#